data_AF-A0A3E2H522-F1
#
_entry.id   AF-A0A3E2H522-F1
#
_cell.length_a   1.000
_cell.length_b   1.000
_cell.length_c   1.000
_cell.angle_alpha   90.00
_cell.angle_beta   90.00
_cell.angle_gamma   90.00
#
_symmetry.space_group_name_H-M   'P 1'
#
loop_
_entity.id
_entity.type
_entity.pdbx_description
1 polymer ?
#
loop_
_entity_poly.entity_id
_entity_poly.type
_entity_poly.pdbx_seq_one_letter_code
_entity_poly.pdbx_strand_id
1 'polypeptide(L)'
;MLPISRPIPLFNIPSTLRPIVAARFYATQTGLGTTRPTSRRKQVTALNDDGRVAWGELSTREKVARTTQQTFNFTFIILGTVLTGGVAYFMYTDVFSPDSKTSHFNRAVDQVKKDPRCIELLGNSKKITAYGEPTWSKWRRARPIASTIQKDQRGVEHLKMHFNVEGPLNTGVVNMHMIKRPSDHEFIYKYLAVDIKGHQRIWLENADGKPDSSAKSKTRFFGIEWTR
;
A
#
# COMPACT_ATOMS: atom_id res chain seq x y z
N MET A 1 -77.91 -22.89 -14.15
CA MET A 1 -77.09 -21.81 -14.75
C MET A 1 -76.35 -21.09 -13.63
N LEU A 2 -75.03 -21.23 -13.57
CA LEU A 2 -74.12 -20.50 -12.67
C LEU A 2 -72.88 -20.07 -13.51
N PRO A 3 -72.28 -18.89 -13.25
CA PRO A 3 -71.58 -18.12 -14.27
C PRO A 3 -70.11 -18.51 -14.44
N ILE A 4 -69.63 -18.42 -15.68
CA ILE A 4 -68.21 -18.56 -16.06
C ILE A 4 -67.47 -17.28 -15.65
N SER A 5 -66.56 -17.36 -14.68
CA SER A 5 -65.67 -16.26 -14.30
C SER A 5 -64.55 -16.10 -15.31
N ARG A 6 -64.47 -14.96 -15.99
CA ARG A 6 -63.37 -14.60 -16.90
C ARG A 6 -62.18 -14.03 -16.10
N PRO A 7 -60.92 -14.37 -16.44
CA PRO A 7 -59.76 -13.80 -15.78
C PRO A 7 -59.54 -12.33 -16.20
N ILE A 8 -59.28 -11.47 -15.21
CA ILE A 8 -58.99 -10.04 -15.41
C ILE A 8 -57.50 -9.88 -15.71
N PRO A 9 -57.09 -9.14 -16.77
CA PRO A 9 -55.68 -8.92 -17.08
C PRO A 9 -55.00 -8.00 -16.04
N LEU A 10 -53.86 -8.44 -15.52
CA LEU A 10 -53.09 -7.82 -14.42
C LEU A 10 -52.46 -6.45 -14.75
N PHE A 11 -52.74 -5.88 -15.93
CA PHE A 11 -52.12 -4.63 -16.37
C PHE A 11 -52.74 -3.38 -15.74
N ASN A 12 -53.98 -3.47 -15.22
CA ASN A 12 -54.74 -2.32 -14.70
C ASN A 12 -54.66 -2.12 -13.18
N ILE A 13 -53.70 -2.76 -12.49
CA ILE A 13 -53.55 -2.67 -11.04
C ILE A 13 -52.30 -1.82 -10.70
N PRO A 14 -52.42 -0.82 -9.80
CA PRO A 14 -51.29 0.02 -9.36
C PRO A 14 -50.16 -0.83 -8.77
N SER A 15 -48.92 -0.42 -9.01
CA SER A 15 -47.68 -1.17 -8.73
C SER A 15 -47.53 -1.58 -7.26
N THR A 16 -48.16 -0.86 -6.33
CA THR A 16 -48.11 -1.10 -4.88
C THR A 16 -48.94 -2.30 -4.42
N LEU A 17 -49.93 -2.76 -5.20
CA LEU A 17 -50.83 -3.87 -4.84
C LEU A 17 -50.55 -5.17 -5.63
N ARG A 18 -49.57 -5.14 -6.54
CA ARG A 18 -49.16 -6.32 -7.33
C ARG A 18 -48.61 -7.51 -6.51
N PRO A 19 -47.90 -7.35 -5.36
CA PRO A 19 -47.35 -8.50 -4.66
C PRO A 19 -48.41 -9.32 -3.89
N ILE A 20 -49.61 -8.78 -3.65
CA ILE A 20 -50.68 -9.49 -2.90
C ILE A 20 -51.48 -10.41 -3.83
N VAL A 21 -51.62 -10.05 -5.12
CA VAL A 21 -52.38 -10.85 -6.10
C VAL A 21 -51.55 -12.00 -6.69
N ALA A 22 -50.21 -11.91 -6.63
CA ALA A 22 -49.31 -12.98 -7.08
C ALA A 22 -49.00 -14.01 -5.99
N ALA A 23 -49.90 -14.21 -5.02
CA ALA A 23 -49.83 -15.32 -4.08
C ALA A 23 -50.02 -16.63 -4.85
N ARG A 24 -48.90 -17.24 -5.25
CA ARG A 24 -48.87 -18.62 -5.72
C ARG A 24 -49.23 -19.51 -4.53
N PHE A 25 -50.48 -19.93 -4.46
CA PHE A 25 -50.88 -21.02 -3.59
C PHE A 25 -50.13 -22.28 -4.03
N TYR A 26 -49.10 -22.67 -3.29
CA TYR A 26 -48.52 -24.00 -3.41
C TYR A 26 -49.53 -24.99 -2.84
N ALA A 27 -50.34 -25.58 -3.70
CA ALA A 27 -51.20 -26.69 -3.34
C ALA A 27 -50.32 -27.92 -3.05
N THR A 28 -50.14 -28.27 -1.78
CA THR A 28 -49.64 -29.58 -1.36
C THR A 28 -50.73 -30.61 -1.65
N GLN A 29 -50.59 -31.34 -2.76
CA GLN A 29 -51.45 -32.50 -3.04
C GLN A 29 -51.07 -33.64 -2.08
N THR A 30 -51.78 -33.77 -0.96
CA THR A 30 -51.83 -35.02 -0.19
C THR A 30 -52.77 -35.98 -0.89
N GLY A 31 -52.32 -36.52 -2.03
CA GLY A 31 -52.98 -37.59 -2.76
C GLY A 31 -52.66 -38.95 -2.12
N LEU A 32 -53.66 -39.54 -1.48
CA LEU A 32 -53.66 -40.93 -1.02
C LEU A 32 -53.60 -41.85 -2.26
N GLY A 33 -52.62 -42.74 -2.32
CA GLY A 33 -52.62 -43.89 -3.25
C GLY A 33 -52.49 -43.56 -4.74
N THR A 34 -51.28 -43.21 -5.18
CA THR A 34 -50.83 -43.46 -6.57
C THR A 34 -49.32 -43.66 -6.52
N THR A 35 -48.84 -44.83 -6.93
CA THR A 35 -47.42 -45.10 -7.15
C THR A 35 -46.90 -44.18 -8.25
N ARG A 36 -46.47 -42.98 -7.85
CA ARG A 36 -45.68 -42.09 -8.71
C ARG A 36 -44.42 -42.85 -9.13
N PRO A 37 -44.04 -42.87 -10.41
CA PRO A 37 -42.72 -43.35 -10.77
C PRO A 37 -41.74 -42.50 -9.98
N THR A 38 -40.87 -43.14 -9.20
CA THR A 38 -39.83 -42.47 -8.42
C THR A 38 -39.09 -41.54 -9.38
N SER A 39 -39.35 -40.23 -9.26
CA SER A 39 -38.65 -39.22 -10.04
C SER A 39 -37.17 -39.42 -9.73
N ARG A 40 -36.41 -39.92 -10.72
CA ARG A 40 -34.99 -40.17 -10.58
C ARG A 40 -34.36 -38.84 -10.17
N ARG A 41 -33.88 -38.76 -8.92
CA ARG A 41 -33.30 -37.54 -8.35
C ARG A 41 -32.24 -37.02 -9.33
N LYS A 42 -32.38 -35.76 -9.75
CA LYS A 42 -31.39 -35.10 -10.59
C LYS A 42 -30.10 -34.98 -9.80
N GLN A 43 -29.00 -35.44 -10.40
CA GLN A 43 -27.68 -35.35 -9.79
C GLN A 43 -27.30 -33.88 -9.60
N VAL A 44 -26.86 -33.54 -8.39
CA VAL A 44 -26.42 -32.18 -8.05
C VAL A 44 -25.05 -31.93 -8.68
N THR A 45 -24.99 -30.94 -9.57
CA THR A 45 -23.74 -30.50 -10.20
C THR A 45 -23.39 -29.09 -9.71
N ALA A 46 -22.14 -28.67 -9.90
CA ALA A 46 -21.66 -27.37 -9.43
C ALA A 46 -22.37 -26.15 -10.04
N LEU A 47 -23.22 -26.37 -11.05
CA LEU A 47 -23.98 -25.34 -11.75
C LEU A 47 -25.49 -25.40 -11.45
N ASN A 48 -26.00 -26.48 -10.86
CA ASN A 48 -27.43 -26.75 -10.69
C ASN A 48 -27.81 -27.03 -9.23
N ASP A 49 -26.97 -26.60 -8.28
CA ASP A 49 -27.22 -26.76 -6.86
C ASP A 49 -28.13 -25.65 -6.33
N ASP A 50 -29.30 -26.03 -5.81
CA ASP A 50 -30.34 -25.14 -5.30
C ASP A 50 -30.45 -25.15 -3.77
N GLY A 51 -29.58 -25.91 -3.09
CA GLY A 51 -29.53 -26.01 -1.63
C GLY A 51 -30.66 -26.83 -0.99
N ARG A 52 -31.59 -27.40 -1.76
CA ARG A 52 -32.79 -28.10 -1.21
C ARG A 52 -32.48 -29.49 -0.66
N VAL A 53 -31.41 -30.12 -1.12
CA VAL A 53 -30.99 -31.45 -0.68
C VAL A 53 -30.07 -31.37 0.54
N ALA A 54 -30.40 -32.11 1.60
CA ALA A 54 -29.62 -32.16 2.83
C ALA A 54 -28.24 -32.82 2.62
N TRP A 55 -27.20 -32.30 3.28
CA TRP A 55 -25.79 -32.71 3.12
C TRP A 55 -25.56 -34.22 3.24
N GLY A 56 -26.25 -34.88 4.17
CA GLY A 56 -26.15 -36.33 4.42
C GLY A 56 -26.58 -37.19 3.24
N GLU A 57 -27.43 -36.66 2.35
CA GLU A 57 -28.03 -37.39 1.23
C GLU A 57 -27.32 -37.15 -0.11
N LEU A 58 -26.24 -36.35 -0.14
CA LEU A 58 -25.44 -36.16 -1.35
C LEU A 58 -24.40 -37.26 -1.50
N SER A 59 -24.23 -37.75 -2.72
CA SER A 59 -23.11 -38.62 -3.06
C SER A 59 -21.78 -37.87 -2.92
N THR A 60 -20.68 -38.60 -2.77
CA THR A 60 -19.34 -38.01 -2.61
C THR A 60 -18.99 -37.03 -3.73
N ARG A 61 -19.41 -37.30 -4.97
CA ARG A 61 -19.20 -36.42 -6.13
C ARG A 61 -20.05 -35.15 -6.08
N GLU A 62 -21.30 -35.26 -5.61
CA GLU A 62 -22.20 -34.11 -5.47
C GLU A 62 -21.79 -33.19 -4.30
N LYS A 63 -21.26 -33.75 -3.21
CA LYS A 63 -20.66 -32.99 -2.11
C LYS A 63 -19.50 -32.15 -2.61
N VAL A 64 -18.59 -32.76 -3.38
CA VAL A 64 -17.47 -32.05 -4.00
C VAL A 64 -17.97 -30.93 -4.90
N ALA A 65 -19.01 -31.18 -5.71
CA ALA A 65 -19.58 -30.17 -6.60
C ALA A 65 -20.17 -28.95 -5.86
N ARG A 66 -20.93 -29.18 -4.77
CA ARG A 66 -21.46 -28.11 -3.90
C ARG A 66 -20.34 -27.34 -3.19
N THR A 67 -19.35 -28.03 -2.63
CA THR A 67 -18.18 -27.39 -2.01
C THR A 67 -17.41 -26.55 -3.01
N THR A 68 -17.26 -27.04 -4.24
CA THR A 68 -16.52 -26.38 -5.32
C THR A 68 -17.17 -25.03 -5.67
N GLN A 69 -18.49 -24.98 -5.81
CA GLN A 69 -19.23 -23.74 -6.08
C GLN A 69 -19.06 -22.70 -4.96
N GLN A 70 -19.10 -23.14 -3.70
CA GLN A 70 -18.89 -22.26 -2.55
C GLN A 70 -17.44 -21.78 -2.42
N THR A 71 -16.48 -22.60 -2.82
CA THR A 71 -15.05 -22.32 -2.68
C THR A 71 -14.55 -21.32 -3.74
N PHE A 72 -15.09 -21.34 -4.97
CA PHE A 72 -14.62 -20.47 -6.04
C PHE A 72 -14.74 -18.97 -5.72
N ASN A 73 -15.89 -18.51 -5.22
CA ASN A 73 -16.07 -17.10 -4.86
C ASN A 73 -15.12 -16.67 -3.73
N PHE A 74 -14.94 -17.54 -2.73
CA PHE A 74 -14.04 -17.28 -1.62
C PHE A 74 -12.57 -17.25 -2.07
N THR A 75 -12.17 -18.12 -3.00
CA THR A 75 -10.84 -18.11 -3.62
C THR A 75 -10.56 -16.78 -4.31
N PHE A 76 -11.49 -16.24 -5.10
CA PHE A 76 -11.31 -14.94 -5.75
C PHE A 76 -11.21 -13.79 -4.74
N ILE A 77 -11.98 -13.83 -3.66
CA ILE A 77 -11.90 -12.84 -2.58
C ILE A 77 -10.53 -12.89 -1.89
N ILE A 78 -10.03 -14.08 -1.54
CA ILE A 78 -8.69 -14.24 -0.94
C ILE A 78 -7.63 -13.77 -1.91
N LEU A 79 -7.68 -14.22 -3.17
CA LEU A 79 -6.70 -13.84 -4.19
C LEU A 79 -6.66 -12.33 -4.38
N GLY A 80 -7.82 -11.69 -4.51
CA GLY A 80 -7.94 -10.24 -4.59
C GLY A 80 -7.34 -9.55 -3.36
N THR A 81 -7.67 -10.04 -2.16
CA THR A 81 -7.16 -9.48 -0.90
C THR A 81 -5.63 -9.57 -0.80
N VAL A 82 -5.04 -10.71 -1.18
CA VAL A 82 -3.58 -10.90 -1.17
C VAL A 82 -2.91 -9.96 -2.18
N LEU A 83 -3.45 -9.86 -3.40
CA LEU A 83 -2.90 -8.97 -4.43
C LEU A 83 -2.99 -7.50 -4.01
N THR A 84 -4.15 -7.06 -3.54
CA THR A 84 -4.35 -5.67 -3.05
C THR A 84 -3.48 -5.38 -1.83
N GLY A 85 -3.38 -6.31 -0.88
CA GLY A 85 -2.51 -6.19 0.29
C GLY A 85 -1.03 -6.08 -0.11
N GLY A 86 -0.59 -6.87 -1.10
CA GLY A 86 0.76 -6.78 -1.65
C GLY A 86 1.07 -5.40 -2.24
N VAL A 87 0.18 -4.86 -3.08
CA VAL A 87 0.37 -3.51 -3.65
C VAL A 87 0.38 -2.43 -2.57
N ALA A 88 -0.55 -2.50 -1.61
CA ALA A 88 -0.60 -1.58 -0.48
C ALA A 88 0.69 -1.61 0.35
N TYR A 89 1.24 -2.81 0.59
CA TYR A 89 2.52 -2.99 1.28
C TYR A 89 3.66 -2.29 0.53
N PHE A 90 3.82 -2.54 -0.77
CA PHE A 90 4.88 -1.89 -1.57
C PHE A 90 4.74 -0.36 -1.59
N MET A 91 3.52 0.16 -1.76
CA MET A 91 3.28 1.61 -1.68
C MET A 91 3.66 2.17 -0.30
N TYR A 92 3.32 1.46 0.77
CA TYR A 92 3.67 1.89 2.11
C TYR A 92 5.18 1.91 2.30
N THR A 93 5.90 0.85 1.96
CA THR A 93 7.37 0.79 2.17
C THR A 93 8.14 1.79 1.33
N ASP A 94 7.72 2.02 0.09
CA ASP A 94 8.49 2.85 -0.85
C ASP A 94 8.11 4.34 -0.81
N VAL A 95 6.84 4.68 -0.52
CA VAL A 95 6.33 6.05 -0.66
C VAL A 95 5.91 6.65 0.67
N PHE A 96 5.14 5.93 1.48
CA PHE A 96 4.52 6.49 2.68
C PHE A 96 5.34 6.27 3.96
N SER A 97 6.25 5.30 3.96
CA SER A 97 7.11 5.01 5.10
C SER A 97 7.97 6.23 5.42
N PRO A 98 8.10 6.60 6.71
CA PRO A 98 9.05 7.62 7.14
C PRO A 98 10.50 7.32 6.72
N ASP A 99 10.85 6.03 6.58
CA ASP A 99 12.14 5.51 6.13
C ASP A 99 12.27 5.49 4.59
N SER A 100 11.28 6.00 3.84
CA SER A 100 11.35 6.06 2.38
C SER A 100 12.38 7.07 1.88
N LYS A 101 12.91 6.83 0.67
CA LYS A 101 13.85 7.75 -0.01
C LYS A 101 13.24 9.15 -0.16
N THR A 102 11.97 9.24 -0.55
CA THR A 102 11.29 10.52 -0.75
C THR A 102 11.06 11.26 0.57
N SER A 103 10.76 10.55 1.66
CA SER A 103 10.68 11.12 3.01
C SER A 103 12.00 11.76 3.43
N HIS A 104 13.12 11.03 3.30
CA HIS A 104 14.45 11.57 3.62
C HIS A 104 14.85 12.76 2.74
N PHE A 105 14.50 12.72 1.45
CA PHE A 105 14.70 13.86 0.54
C PHE A 105 13.94 15.10 1.03
N ASN A 106 12.64 14.97 1.31
CA ASN A 106 11.82 16.10 1.76
C ASN A 106 12.34 16.67 3.10
N ARG A 107 12.73 15.80 4.04
CA ARG A 107 13.31 16.21 5.32
C ARG A 107 14.62 16.97 5.14
N ALA A 108 15.50 16.51 4.26
CA ALA A 108 16.74 17.21 3.94
C ALA A 108 16.48 18.57 3.28
N VAL A 109 15.54 18.65 2.35
CA VAL A 109 15.12 19.93 1.72
C VAL A 109 14.57 20.91 2.75
N ASP A 110 13.75 20.44 3.69
CA ASP A 110 13.20 21.26 4.76
C ASP A 110 14.29 21.78 5.70
N GLN A 111 15.31 20.97 6.01
CA GLN A 111 16.46 21.40 6.79
C GLN A 111 17.25 22.51 6.06
N VAL A 112 17.50 22.35 4.76
CA VAL A 112 18.16 23.39 3.93
C VAL A 112 17.34 24.69 3.91
N LYS A 113 16.01 24.58 3.83
CA LYS A 113 15.10 25.72 3.83
C LYS A 113 14.96 26.43 5.18
N LYS A 114 15.38 25.78 6.27
CA LYS A 114 15.34 26.33 7.64
C LYS A 114 16.68 26.91 8.09
N ASP A 115 17.81 26.45 7.54
CA ASP A 115 19.12 26.94 7.93
C ASP A 115 19.35 28.39 7.42
N PRO A 116 19.60 29.37 8.32
CA PRO A 116 19.82 30.76 7.92
C PRO A 116 21.02 30.93 6.98
N ARG A 117 22.06 30.10 7.10
CA ARG A 117 23.26 30.15 6.24
C ARG A 117 22.91 29.77 4.80
N CYS A 118 22.02 28.81 4.61
CA CYS A 118 21.53 28.44 3.29
C CYS A 118 20.58 29.49 2.71
N ILE A 119 19.72 30.10 3.54
CA ILE A 119 18.80 31.16 3.13
C ILE A 119 19.56 32.41 2.67
N GLU A 120 20.63 32.80 3.35
CA GLU A 120 21.45 33.95 2.98
C GLU A 120 22.05 33.78 1.57
N LEU A 121 22.51 32.58 1.25
CA LEU A 121 23.23 32.31 0.00
C LEU A 121 22.30 31.90 -1.16
N LEU A 122 21.21 31.17 -0.90
CA LEU A 122 20.24 30.75 -1.92
C LEU A 122 19.12 31.78 -2.12
N GLY A 123 18.82 32.57 -1.09
CA GLY A 123 17.75 33.56 -1.04
C GLY A 123 16.50 33.07 -0.29
N ASN A 124 15.35 33.73 -0.55
CA ASN A 124 14.12 33.47 0.20
C ASN A 124 13.70 32.00 0.18
N SER A 125 13.57 31.40 1.37
CA SER A 125 13.20 30.00 1.61
C SER A 125 12.00 29.50 0.79
N LYS A 126 10.98 30.34 0.57
CA LYS A 126 9.77 29.97 -0.21
C LYS A 126 10.04 29.77 -1.70
N LYS A 127 11.10 30.40 -2.23
CA LYS A 127 11.50 30.31 -3.63
C LYS A 127 12.59 29.26 -3.87
N ILE A 128 13.06 28.58 -2.81
CA ILE A 128 14.04 27.49 -2.95
C ILE A 128 13.32 26.24 -3.47
N THR A 129 13.75 25.78 -4.63
CA THR A 129 13.30 24.54 -5.27
C THR A 129 14.39 23.49 -5.18
N ALA A 130 14.00 22.22 -5.07
CA ALA A 130 14.91 21.09 -5.01
C ALA A 130 14.49 20.05 -6.04
N TYR A 131 15.46 19.46 -6.73
CA TYR A 131 15.21 18.51 -7.79
C TYR A 131 16.38 17.53 -7.96
N GLY A 132 16.09 16.37 -8.55
CA GLY A 132 17.10 15.36 -8.83
C GLY A 132 18.08 15.75 -9.95
N GLU A 133 18.79 14.76 -10.46
CA GLU A 133 19.79 15.00 -11.49
C GLU A 133 19.14 15.39 -12.84
N PRO A 134 19.74 16.36 -13.57
CA PRO A 134 19.34 16.61 -14.94
C PRO A 134 19.70 15.38 -15.79
N THR A 135 18.80 14.99 -16.68
CA THR A 135 19.09 13.94 -17.67
C THR A 135 19.47 14.57 -19.00
N TRP A 136 20.34 13.91 -19.76
CA TRP A 136 20.84 14.40 -21.05
C TRP A 136 19.74 14.48 -22.13
N SER A 137 18.69 13.68 -22.00
CA SER A 137 17.59 13.65 -22.96
C SER A 137 16.60 14.78 -22.71
N LYS A 138 16.46 15.71 -23.67
CA LYS A 138 15.45 16.79 -23.64
C LYS A 138 14.01 16.29 -23.51
N TRP A 139 13.74 15.06 -23.95
CA TRP A 139 12.41 14.43 -23.85
C TRP A 139 12.10 13.88 -22.46
N ARG A 140 13.12 13.64 -21.63
CA ARG A 140 12.95 13.12 -20.27
C ARG A 140 13.00 14.29 -19.30
N ARG A 141 11.82 14.86 -19.01
CA ARG A 141 11.68 15.96 -18.05
C ARG A 141 11.74 15.53 -16.59
N ALA A 142 11.59 14.22 -16.33
CA ALA A 142 11.71 13.67 -14.99
C ALA A 142 13.16 13.79 -14.50
N ARG A 143 13.35 14.41 -13.33
CA ARG A 143 14.63 14.57 -12.64
C ARG A 143 14.64 13.62 -11.44
N PRO A 144 14.92 12.32 -11.64
CA PRO A 144 14.88 11.35 -10.55
C PRO A 144 15.93 11.70 -9.50
N ILE A 145 15.57 11.47 -8.24
CA ILE A 145 16.49 11.68 -7.12
C ILE A 145 17.53 10.55 -7.14
N ALA A 146 18.80 10.91 -7.34
CA ALA A 146 19.89 9.95 -7.32
C ALA A 146 20.09 9.48 -5.86
N SER A 147 19.68 8.24 -5.60
CA SER A 147 19.79 7.63 -4.28
C SER A 147 20.21 6.18 -4.39
N THR A 148 21.18 5.81 -3.56
CA THR A 148 21.75 4.47 -3.54
C THR A 148 21.76 3.97 -2.11
N ILE A 149 21.20 2.78 -1.89
CA ILE A 149 21.27 2.07 -0.62
C ILE A 149 22.29 0.95 -0.81
N GLN A 150 23.37 0.97 -0.04
CA GLN A 150 24.41 -0.06 -0.05
C GLN A 150 24.49 -0.69 1.34
N LYS A 151 24.61 -2.01 1.39
CA LYS A 151 24.79 -2.73 2.65
C LYS A 151 26.25 -3.18 2.77
N ASP A 152 26.90 -2.78 3.85
CA ASP A 152 28.27 -3.14 4.16
C ASP A 152 28.36 -4.58 4.69
N GLN A 153 29.57 -5.15 4.69
CA GLN A 153 29.83 -6.50 5.23
C GLN A 153 29.42 -6.67 6.69
N ARG A 154 29.43 -5.57 7.47
CA ARG A 154 28.99 -5.53 8.87
C ARG A 154 27.46 -5.43 9.03
N GLY A 155 26.73 -5.48 7.93
CA GLY A 155 25.27 -5.34 7.89
C GLY A 155 24.75 -3.91 8.04
N VAL A 156 25.62 -2.90 8.04
CA VAL A 156 25.23 -1.48 8.11
C VAL A 156 24.74 -1.03 6.74
N GLU A 157 23.59 -0.39 6.71
CA GLU A 157 23.00 0.17 5.49
C GLU A 157 23.40 1.63 5.33
N HIS A 158 23.86 1.98 4.14
CA HIS A 158 24.33 3.30 3.75
C HIS A 158 23.40 3.86 2.68
N LEU A 159 22.58 4.83 3.06
CA LEU A 159 21.78 5.61 2.13
C LEU A 159 22.58 6.85 1.71
N LYS A 160 23.05 6.85 0.47
CA LYS A 160 23.71 8.00 -0.15
C LYS A 160 22.73 8.64 -1.12
N MET A 161 22.57 9.94 -1.02
CA MET A 161 21.68 10.70 -1.89
C MET A 161 22.30 12.05 -2.20
N HIS A 162 22.16 12.47 -3.44
CA HIS A 162 22.51 13.82 -3.85
C HIS A 162 21.43 14.37 -4.76
N PHE A 163 21.19 15.66 -4.61
CA PHE A 163 20.20 16.38 -5.39
C PHE A 163 20.59 17.85 -5.50
N ASN A 164 19.99 18.55 -6.42
CA ASN A 164 20.30 19.95 -6.68
C ASN A 164 19.25 20.85 -6.01
N VAL A 165 19.70 22.01 -5.57
CA VAL A 165 18.86 23.08 -5.01
C VAL A 165 19.06 24.35 -5.80
N GLU A 166 17.98 25.05 -6.05
CA GLU A 166 17.95 26.28 -6.83
C GLU A 166 17.12 27.31 -6.08
N GLY A 167 17.78 28.41 -5.71
CA GLY A 167 17.15 29.59 -5.15
C GLY A 167 17.28 30.79 -6.09
N PRO A 168 16.62 31.91 -5.77
CA PRO A 168 16.66 33.12 -6.60
C PRO A 168 18.07 33.75 -6.71
N LEU A 169 18.97 33.49 -5.76
CA LEU A 169 20.33 34.05 -5.77
C LEU A 169 21.33 33.09 -6.40
N ASN A 170 21.32 31.82 -5.99
CA ASN A 170 22.31 30.84 -6.38
C ASN A 170 21.73 29.43 -6.55
N THR A 171 22.54 28.57 -7.16
CA THR A 171 22.30 27.13 -7.29
C THR A 171 23.35 26.36 -6.50
N GLY A 172 22.97 25.20 -5.98
CA GLY A 172 23.85 24.32 -5.23
C GLY A 172 23.50 22.85 -5.36
N VAL A 173 24.37 22.02 -4.81
CA VAL A 173 24.21 20.57 -4.75
C VAL A 173 24.20 20.14 -3.28
N VAL A 174 23.21 19.37 -2.89
CA VAL A 174 23.09 18.79 -1.55
C VAL A 174 23.62 17.38 -1.60
N ASN A 175 24.54 17.06 -0.70
CA ASN A 175 25.12 15.74 -0.52
C ASN A 175 24.72 15.21 0.86
N MET A 176 24.06 14.06 0.87
CA MET A 176 23.55 13.40 2.06
C MET A 176 24.08 11.97 2.14
N HIS A 177 24.57 11.60 3.32
CA HIS A 177 24.89 10.22 3.65
C HIS A 177 24.27 9.89 5.00
N MET A 178 23.37 8.91 5.01
CA MET A 178 22.76 8.36 6.20
C MET A 178 23.21 6.91 6.39
N ILE A 179 23.24 6.49 7.65
CA ILE A 179 23.62 5.14 8.07
C ILE A 179 22.53 4.54 8.96
N LYS A 180 22.26 3.25 8.77
CA LYS A 180 21.36 2.47 9.62
C LYS A 180 22.09 1.20 10.03
N ARG A 181 22.42 1.08 11.32
CA ARG A 181 23.02 -0.16 11.84
C ARG A 181 21.95 -1.23 11.99
N PRO A 182 22.33 -2.52 12.05
CA PRO A 182 21.37 -3.59 12.35
C PRO A 182 20.61 -3.42 13.68
N SER A 183 21.21 -2.70 14.64
CA SER A 183 20.59 -2.36 15.93
C SER A 183 19.57 -1.20 15.85
N ASP A 184 19.64 -0.40 14.79
CA ASP A 184 18.93 0.87 14.71
C ASP A 184 17.67 0.70 13.86
N HIS A 185 16.58 1.33 14.30
CA HIS A 185 15.30 1.26 13.59
C HIS A 185 15.15 2.34 12.51
N GLU A 186 15.91 3.44 12.59
CA GLU A 186 15.84 4.60 11.69
C GLU A 186 17.22 4.91 11.07
N PHE A 187 17.24 5.55 9.90
CA PHE A 187 18.46 6.10 9.32
C PHE A 187 18.93 7.37 10.06
N ILE A 188 20.20 7.42 10.42
CA ILE A 188 20.83 8.56 11.09
C ILE A 188 21.80 9.25 10.11
N TYR A 189 21.83 10.57 10.09
CA TYR A 189 22.79 11.33 9.27
C TYR A 189 24.23 11.05 9.72
N LYS A 190 25.05 10.57 8.79
CA LYS A 190 26.50 10.68 8.90
C LYS A 190 26.93 12.10 8.54
N TYR A 191 26.43 12.60 7.41
CA TYR A 191 26.53 14.01 7.06
C TYR A 191 25.38 14.47 6.16
N LEU A 192 25.08 15.76 6.27
CA LEU A 192 24.28 16.52 5.33
C LEU A 192 25.02 17.82 5.04
N ALA A 193 25.40 18.02 3.79
CA ALA A 193 26.15 19.18 3.35
C ALA A 193 25.56 19.79 2.08
N VAL A 194 25.69 21.11 1.96
CA VAL A 194 25.25 21.87 0.79
C VAL A 194 26.45 22.59 0.19
N ASP A 195 26.66 22.36 -1.10
CA ASP A 195 27.69 22.99 -1.91
C ASP A 195 27.04 24.04 -2.80
N ILE A 196 27.24 25.32 -2.47
CA ILE A 196 26.73 26.44 -3.26
C ILE A 196 27.86 26.94 -4.15
N LYS A 197 27.57 27.19 -5.43
CA LYS A 197 28.58 27.65 -6.38
C LYS A 197 29.23 28.95 -5.89
N GLY A 198 30.56 28.96 -5.81
CA GLY A 198 31.34 30.13 -5.39
C GLY A 198 31.42 30.34 -3.87
N HIS A 199 30.89 29.43 -3.06
CA HIS A 199 30.92 29.53 -1.59
C HIS A 199 31.47 28.25 -0.95
N GLN A 200 31.92 28.36 0.30
CA GLN A 200 32.39 27.20 1.06
C GLN A 200 31.23 26.24 1.35
N ARG A 201 31.51 24.93 1.33
CA ARG A 201 30.56 23.88 1.73
C ARG A 201 29.99 24.17 3.11
N ILE A 202 28.66 24.21 3.19
CA ILE A 202 27.94 24.33 4.46
C ILE A 202 27.60 22.94 4.97
N TRP A 203 28.03 22.63 6.19
CA TRP A 203 27.64 21.41 6.89
C TRP A 203 26.44 21.70 7.78
N LEU A 204 25.30 21.07 7.49
CA LEU A 204 24.09 21.15 8.30
C LEU A 204 24.16 20.11 9.42
N GLU A 205 24.49 18.88 9.03
CA GLU A 205 24.76 17.79 9.96
C GLU A 205 26.11 17.16 9.61
N ASN A 206 26.95 16.93 10.62
CA ASN A 206 28.24 16.28 10.46
C ASN A 206 28.54 15.49 11.74
N ALA A 207 28.37 14.17 11.68
CA ALA A 207 28.62 13.28 12.81
C ALA A 207 30.13 13.15 13.09
N ASP A 208 30.98 13.28 12.07
CA ASP A 208 32.44 13.13 12.20
C ASP A 208 33.11 14.43 12.67
N GLY A 209 32.48 15.59 12.41
CA GLY A 209 32.99 16.92 12.77
C GLY A 209 32.54 17.45 14.13
N LYS A 210 31.60 16.78 14.81
CA LYS A 210 31.22 17.09 16.19
C LYS A 210 32.08 16.24 17.14
N PRO A 211 32.95 16.83 17.97
CA PRO A 211 33.80 16.04 18.88
C PRO A 211 33.02 15.29 19.96
N ASP A 212 31.72 15.56 20.15
CA ASP A 212 30.90 14.86 21.13
C ASP A 212 29.40 15.04 20.83
N SER A 213 28.75 14.07 20.18
CA SER A 213 27.30 13.87 20.33
C SER A 213 26.84 12.58 19.63
N SER A 214 26.45 11.59 20.44
CA SER A 214 25.62 10.39 20.13
C SER A 214 26.27 9.00 20.15
N ALA A 215 27.55 8.87 20.52
CA ALA A 215 28.06 7.63 21.09
C ALA A 215 28.39 7.90 22.56
N LYS A 216 27.64 7.26 23.47
CA LYS A 216 27.80 7.26 24.94
C LYS A 216 29.15 7.83 25.41
N SER A 217 29.08 8.96 26.12
CA SER A 217 30.18 9.58 26.91
C SER A 217 31.27 8.58 27.28
N LYS A 218 32.35 8.56 26.50
CA LYS A 218 33.62 7.93 26.87
C LYS A 218 34.43 9.00 27.61
N THR A 219 34.30 9.05 28.92
CA THR A 219 35.13 9.94 29.75
C THR A 219 36.58 9.49 29.66
N ARG A 220 37.44 10.25 28.97
CA ARG A 220 38.89 10.05 28.98
C ARG A 220 39.49 10.83 30.14
N PHE A 221 40.10 10.14 31.09
CA PHE A 221 40.99 10.74 32.09
C PHE A 221 42.35 10.03 31.97
N PHE A 222 43.41 10.78 31.66
CA PHE A 222 44.79 10.29 31.55
C PHE A 222 45.03 9.12 30.57
N GLY A 223 44.40 9.16 29.39
CA GLY A 223 44.77 8.27 28.27
C GLY A 223 44.33 6.81 28.41
N ILE A 224 43.52 6.46 29.41
CA ILE A 224 42.99 5.11 29.59
C ILE A 224 41.49 5.11 29.29
N GLU A 225 41.05 4.22 28.39
CA GLU A 225 39.64 4.01 28.06
C GLU A 225 39.02 2.98 29.01
N TRP A 226 38.10 3.41 29.88
CA TRP A 226 37.27 2.50 30.67
C TRP A 226 35.95 2.27 29.94
N THR A 227 35.74 1.04 29.48
CA THR A 227 34.44 0.58 28.96
C THR A 227 33.68 -0.12 30.08
N ARG A 228 32.40 0.23 30.26
CA ARG A 228 31.45 -0.46 31.14
C ARG A 228 30.45 -1.23 30.30
#